data_AF-A0A838T2U2-F1
#
_entry.id   AF-A0A838T2U2-F1
#
_cell.length_a   1.000
_cell.length_b   1.000
_cell.length_c   1.000
_cell.angle_alpha   90.00
_cell.angle_beta   90.00
_cell.angle_gamma   90.00
#
_symmetry.space_group_name_H-M   'P 1'
#
loop_
_entity.id
_entity.type
_entity.pdbx_description
1 polymer ?
#
loop_
_entity_poly.entity_id
_entity_poly.type
_entity_poly.pdbx_seq_one_letter_code
_entity_poly.pdbx_strand_id
1 'polypeptide(L)'
;NPIVEKGGERDAWQVAANGSVYAAAAAGAIWSSDARLFAIGIGALAASTADTWSTELGTLGGGTPRLIVSGRRVPAGTSGGITAAGSIGAFVGAIVAAAAAVAIHWPVPFLAAAAGGIAGAFGDSLLGATLQSKRWCSECSASTERKIHSCGTLTAHAGGLNWLDNDGVNFASTIIGGLVALLFAGLTSS
;
A
#
# COMPACT_ATOMS: atom_id res chain seq x y z
N ASN A 1 7.20 -7.97 -20.85
CA ASN A 1 5.77 -7.64 -20.66
C ASN A 1 5.54 -7.24 -19.22
N PRO A 2 5.31 -5.95 -18.92
CA PRO A 2 5.00 -5.52 -17.58
C PRO A 2 3.63 -6.09 -17.16
N ILE A 3 3.61 -6.77 -16.01
CA ILE A 3 2.39 -7.36 -15.42
C ILE A 3 1.48 -6.25 -14.87
N VAL A 4 2.10 -5.21 -14.32
CA VAL A 4 1.47 -4.08 -13.63
C VAL A 4 0.77 -3.13 -14.61
N GLU A 5 -0.34 -2.55 -14.17
CA GLU A 5 -1.15 -1.60 -14.94
C GLU A 5 -0.49 -0.25 -15.28
N LYS A 6 0.62 0.10 -14.62
CA LYS A 6 1.14 1.47 -14.63
C LYS A 6 1.89 1.82 -15.92
N GLY A 7 1.32 2.72 -16.71
CA GLY A 7 1.99 3.56 -17.70
C GLY A 7 2.47 4.86 -17.02
N GLY A 8 3.51 5.50 -17.59
CA GLY A 8 4.38 6.47 -16.91
C GLY A 8 3.82 7.85 -16.55
N GLU A 9 2.51 8.09 -16.61
CA GLU A 9 1.90 9.33 -16.11
C GLU A 9 1.13 9.02 -14.83
N ARG A 10 1.54 9.66 -13.72
CA ARG A 10 0.85 9.56 -12.42
C ARG A 10 -0.57 10.10 -12.59
N ASP A 11 -1.54 9.21 -12.70
CA ASP A 11 -2.96 9.58 -12.67
C ASP A 11 -3.26 10.29 -11.34
N ALA A 12 -3.89 11.47 -11.40
CA ALA A 12 -4.30 12.25 -10.22
C ALA A 12 -5.11 11.39 -9.23
N TRP A 13 -5.76 10.35 -9.73
CA TRP A 13 -6.48 9.34 -8.97
C TRP A 13 -5.58 8.53 -8.02
N GLN A 14 -4.33 8.23 -8.39
CA GLN A 14 -3.39 7.52 -7.51
C GLN A 14 -2.93 8.37 -6.34
N VAL A 15 -2.66 9.65 -6.61
CA VAL A 15 -2.30 10.63 -5.57
C VAL A 15 -3.48 10.84 -4.63
N ALA A 16 -4.69 10.90 -5.18
CA ALA A 16 -5.92 10.98 -4.40
C ALA A 16 -6.14 9.71 -3.55
N ALA A 17 -6.00 8.51 -4.10
CA ALA A 17 -6.21 7.25 -3.37
C ALA A 17 -5.28 7.15 -2.16
N ASN A 18 -3.98 7.35 -2.35
CA ASN A 18 -2.98 7.27 -1.28
C ASN A 18 -3.07 8.42 -0.26
N GLY A 19 -3.50 9.62 -0.69
CA GLY A 19 -3.60 10.81 0.17
C GLY A 19 -4.97 11.01 0.82
N SER A 20 -6.02 10.34 0.35
CA SER A 20 -7.41 10.62 0.73
C SER A 20 -7.69 10.39 2.21
N VAL A 21 -7.23 9.28 2.78
CA VAL A 21 -7.44 8.96 4.21
C VAL A 21 -6.75 10.00 5.09
N TYR A 22 -5.53 10.40 4.75
CA TYR A 22 -4.83 11.49 5.43
C TYR A 22 -5.59 12.82 5.30
N ALA A 23 -6.00 13.20 4.09
CA ALA A 23 -6.70 14.44 3.83
C ALA A 23 -8.04 14.51 4.60
N ALA A 24 -8.80 13.42 4.61
CA ALA A 24 -10.05 13.32 5.36
C ALA A 24 -9.81 13.41 6.88
N ALA A 25 -8.79 12.72 7.40
CA ALA A 25 -8.42 12.80 8.81
C ALA A 25 -7.97 14.22 9.20
N ALA A 26 -7.17 14.88 8.36
CA ALA A 26 -6.73 16.26 8.59
C ALA A 26 -7.90 17.25 8.56
N ALA A 27 -8.81 17.14 7.59
CA ALA A 27 -10.02 17.97 7.52
C ALA A 27 -10.92 17.77 8.75
N GLY A 28 -11.11 16.51 9.16
CA GLY A 28 -11.84 16.19 10.38
C GLY A 28 -11.18 16.73 11.65
N ALA A 29 -9.84 16.68 11.73
CA ALA A 29 -9.10 17.19 12.88
C ALA A 29 -9.23 18.71 13.01
N ILE A 30 -9.22 19.43 11.88
CA ILE A 30 -9.46 20.89 11.84
C ILE A 30 -10.86 21.24 12.37
N TRP A 31 -11.87 20.44 12.03
CA TRP A 31 -13.26 20.75 12.39
C TRP A 31 -13.64 20.29 13.81
N SER A 32 -13.18 19.11 14.22
CA SER A 32 -13.61 18.46 15.47
C SER A 32 -12.62 18.61 16.63
N SER A 33 -11.36 18.96 16.35
CA SER A 33 -10.25 18.89 17.32
C SER A 33 -10.06 17.50 17.97
N ASP A 34 -10.57 16.43 17.35
CA ASP A 34 -10.43 15.06 17.88
C ASP A 34 -8.99 14.54 17.67
N ALA A 35 -8.28 14.33 18.78
CA ALA A 35 -6.91 13.85 18.80
C ALA A 35 -6.72 12.50 18.07
N ARG A 36 -7.77 11.67 17.99
CA ARG A 36 -7.73 10.36 17.32
C ARG A 36 -7.46 10.47 15.82
N LEU A 37 -7.89 11.58 15.20
CA LEU A 37 -7.73 11.82 13.78
C LEU A 37 -6.25 12.06 13.40
N PHE A 38 -5.43 12.55 14.32
CA PHE A 38 -3.99 12.66 14.10
C PHE A 38 -3.33 11.29 13.95
N ALA A 39 -3.77 10.29 14.75
CA ALA A 39 -3.28 8.91 14.67
C ALA A 39 -3.69 8.24 13.35
N ILE A 40 -4.95 8.40 12.95
CA ILE A 40 -5.44 7.89 11.65
C ILE A 40 -4.65 8.51 10.50
N GLY A 41 -4.50 9.84 10.52
CA GLY A 41 -3.82 10.58 9.45
C GLY A 41 -2.35 10.16 9.29
N ILE A 42 -1.59 10.10 10.39
CA ILE A 42 -0.18 9.70 10.29
C ILE A 42 -0.01 8.21 9.98
N GLY A 43 -0.89 7.34 10.47
CA GLY A 43 -0.88 5.93 10.12
C GLY A 43 -1.11 5.70 8.62
N ALA A 44 -2.05 6.44 8.02
CA ALA A 44 -2.30 6.42 6.58
C ALA A 44 -1.09 6.91 5.76
N LEU A 45 -0.50 8.05 6.14
CA LEU A 45 0.71 8.56 5.48
C LEU A 45 1.90 7.60 5.62
N ALA A 46 2.11 7.05 6.81
CA ALA A 46 3.18 6.08 7.06
C ALA A 46 2.99 4.81 6.24
N ALA A 47 1.75 4.35 6.06
CA ALA A 47 1.42 3.18 5.24
C ALA A 47 1.75 3.43 3.77
N SER A 48 1.31 4.57 3.23
CA SER A 48 1.62 4.95 1.84
C SER A 48 3.13 5.13 1.62
N THR A 49 3.85 5.69 2.59
CA THR A 49 5.31 5.87 2.53
C THR A 49 6.03 4.52 2.55
N ALA A 50 5.63 3.63 3.46
CA ALA A 50 6.18 2.28 3.57
C ALA A 50 5.94 1.46 2.31
N ASP A 51 4.74 1.49 1.74
CA ASP A 51 4.41 0.78 0.50
C ASP A 51 5.23 1.29 -0.70
N THR A 52 5.36 2.61 -0.83
CA THR A 52 6.17 3.24 -1.87
C THR A 52 7.62 2.78 -1.79
N TRP A 53 8.22 2.85 -0.59
CA TRP A 53 9.61 2.45 -0.39
C TRP A 53 9.78 0.93 -0.54
N SER A 54 8.78 0.14 -0.18
CA SER A 54 8.76 -1.30 -0.42
C SER A 54 8.85 -1.63 -1.89
N THR A 55 8.05 -0.96 -2.72
CA THR A 55 8.03 -1.20 -4.17
C THR A 55 9.31 -0.69 -4.84
N GLU A 56 9.78 0.51 -4.49
CA GLU A 56 11.00 1.10 -5.06
C GLU A 56 12.24 0.28 -4.70
N LEU A 57 12.45 -0.02 -3.41
CA LEU A 57 13.60 -0.81 -2.96
C LEU A 57 13.48 -2.29 -3.34
N GLY A 58 12.26 -2.82 -3.43
CA GLY A 58 12.02 -4.16 -3.97
C GLY A 58 12.39 -4.27 -5.45
N THR A 59 12.10 -3.23 -6.24
CA THR A 59 12.44 -3.17 -7.67
C THR A 59 13.95 -2.96 -7.87
N LEU A 60 14.55 -2.03 -7.13
CA LEU A 60 15.99 -1.73 -7.21
C LEU A 60 16.87 -2.87 -6.68
N GLY A 61 16.47 -3.47 -5.55
CA GLY A 61 17.22 -4.57 -4.92
C GLY A 61 17.09 -5.90 -5.66
N GLY A 62 16.12 -6.04 -6.57
CA GLY A 62 15.90 -7.24 -7.35
C GLY A 62 15.54 -8.47 -6.51
N GLY A 63 15.93 -9.65 -7.01
CA GLY A 63 15.59 -10.95 -6.41
C GLY A 63 14.29 -11.54 -6.96
N THR A 64 13.93 -12.73 -6.47
CA THR A 64 12.69 -13.41 -6.88
C THR A 64 11.59 -13.16 -5.86
N PRO A 65 10.54 -12.39 -6.20
CA PRO A 65 9.42 -12.16 -5.30
C PRO A 65 8.72 -13.47 -4.93
N ARG A 66 8.16 -13.48 -3.73
CA ARG A 66 7.35 -14.60 -3.21
C ARG A 66 5.99 -14.07 -2.78
N LEU A 67 4.92 -14.79 -3.11
CA LEU A 67 3.58 -14.41 -2.64
C LEU A 67 3.52 -14.45 -1.12
N ILE A 68 3.07 -13.36 -0.50
CA ILE A 68 2.98 -13.24 0.96
C ILE A 68 2.15 -14.36 1.60
N VAL A 69 1.10 -14.84 0.92
CA VAL A 69 0.20 -15.87 1.43
C VAL A 69 0.71 -17.31 1.30
N SER A 70 1.64 -17.58 0.39
CA SER A 70 2.05 -18.98 0.09
C SER A 70 3.56 -19.21 -0.01
N GLY A 71 4.36 -18.14 0.00
CA GLY A 71 5.81 -18.21 -0.20
C GLY A 71 6.25 -18.66 -1.59
N ARG A 72 5.32 -18.96 -2.50
CA ARG A 72 5.63 -19.39 -3.88
C ARG A 72 6.28 -18.26 -4.66
N ARG A 73 7.32 -18.60 -5.42
CA ARG A 73 8.00 -17.67 -6.32
C ARG A 73 7.03 -17.19 -7.39
N VAL A 74 7.01 -15.88 -7.62
CA VAL A 74 6.17 -15.25 -8.65
C VAL A 74 6.98 -14.26 -9.48
N PRO A 75 6.54 -13.96 -10.71
CA PRO A 75 7.16 -12.93 -11.52
C PRO A 75 7.19 -11.56 -10.83
N ALA A 76 8.20 -10.75 -11.16
CA ALA A 76 8.30 -9.36 -10.70
C ALA A 76 7.07 -8.53 -11.12
N GLY A 77 6.56 -7.72 -10.19
CA GLY A 77 5.34 -6.93 -10.39
C GLY A 77 4.04 -7.71 -10.21
N THR A 78 4.07 -8.94 -9.69
CA THR A 78 2.85 -9.65 -9.28
C THR A 78 2.32 -9.04 -7.98
N SER A 79 1.05 -8.62 -7.94
CA SER A 79 0.43 -8.13 -6.70
C SER A 79 0.51 -9.13 -5.56
N GLY A 80 0.92 -8.64 -4.39
CA GLY A 80 1.21 -9.43 -3.20
C GLY A 80 2.51 -10.24 -3.21
N GLY A 81 3.35 -10.03 -4.22
CA GLY A 81 4.72 -10.53 -4.23
C GLY A 81 5.66 -9.66 -3.40
N ILE A 82 6.29 -10.24 -2.37
CA ILE A 82 7.24 -9.55 -1.50
C ILE A 82 8.67 -10.05 -1.75
N THR A 83 9.65 -9.14 -1.61
CA THR A 83 11.08 -9.45 -1.60
C THR A 83 11.70 -9.02 -0.27
N ALA A 84 12.87 -9.56 0.08
CA ALA A 84 13.57 -9.12 1.30
C ALA A 84 13.93 -7.63 1.26
N ALA A 85 14.39 -7.14 0.11
CA ALA A 85 14.69 -5.71 -0.10
C ALA A 85 13.43 -4.85 0.05
N GLY A 86 12.30 -5.28 -0.53
CA GLY A 86 11.02 -4.58 -0.39
C GLY A 86 10.50 -4.59 1.05
N SER A 87 10.63 -5.71 1.78
CA SER A 87 10.27 -5.76 3.20
C SER A 87 11.11 -4.78 4.02
N ILE A 88 12.42 -4.72 3.81
CA ILE A 88 13.29 -3.72 4.46
C ILE A 88 12.83 -2.30 4.10
N GLY A 89 12.50 -2.05 2.83
CA GLY A 89 11.99 -0.77 2.39
C GLY A 89 10.69 -0.36 3.10
N ALA A 90 9.77 -1.30 3.31
CA ALA A 90 8.55 -1.05 4.08
C ALA A 90 8.87 -0.63 5.53
N PHE A 91 9.76 -1.36 6.21
CA PHE A 91 10.17 -1.02 7.58
C PHE A 91 10.84 0.35 7.65
N VAL A 92 11.79 0.63 6.76
CA VAL A 92 12.51 1.91 6.76
C VAL A 92 11.55 3.07 6.44
N GLY A 93 10.68 2.92 5.43
CA GLY A 93 9.70 3.94 5.08
C GLY A 93 8.74 4.26 6.25
N ALA A 94 8.24 3.24 6.95
CA ALA A 94 7.40 3.43 8.13
C ALA A 94 8.14 4.14 9.27
N ILE A 95 9.40 3.75 9.54
CA ILE A 95 10.25 4.38 10.57
C ILE A 95 10.53 5.84 10.24
N VAL A 96 10.85 6.15 8.97
CA VAL A 96 11.13 7.52 8.53
C VAL A 96 9.89 8.39 8.68
N ALA A 97 8.71 7.90 8.27
CA ALA A 97 7.45 8.63 8.45
C ALA A 97 7.15 8.88 9.94
N ALA A 98 7.34 7.88 10.80
CA ALA A 98 7.16 8.02 12.24
C ALA A 98 8.17 8.99 12.87
N ALA A 99 9.44 8.95 12.46
CA ALA A 99 10.46 9.87 12.93
C ALA A 99 10.18 11.32 12.49
N ALA A 100 9.71 11.51 11.26
CA ALA A 100 9.28 12.81 10.77
C ALA A 100 8.11 13.36 11.60
N ALA A 101 7.13 12.52 11.95
CA ALA A 101 6.03 12.89 12.83
C ALA A 101 6.53 13.39 14.20
N VAL A 102 7.47 12.67 14.82
CA VAL A 102 8.08 13.10 16.08
C VAL A 102 8.83 14.43 15.93
N ALA A 103 9.60 14.59 14.85
CA ALA A 103 10.41 15.78 14.60
C ALA A 103 9.56 17.06 14.44
N ILE A 104 8.34 16.94 13.91
CA ILE A 104 7.39 18.06 13.79
C ILE A 104 6.43 18.17 14.98
N HIS A 105 6.69 17.45 16.07
CA HIS A 105 5.84 17.39 17.26
C HIS A 105 4.39 16.97 16.97
N TRP A 106 4.19 16.06 16.01
CA TRP A 106 2.89 15.47 15.75
C TRP A 106 2.42 14.68 16.98
N PRO A 107 1.17 14.85 17.45
CA PRO A 107 0.72 14.33 18.76
C PRO A 107 0.35 12.84 18.70
N VAL A 108 1.24 12.02 18.14
CA VAL A 108 1.06 10.57 18.01
C VAL A 108 2.35 9.87 18.41
N PRO A 109 2.29 8.83 19.27
CA PRO A 109 3.46 8.07 19.66
C PRO A 109 4.18 7.46 18.45
N PHE A 110 5.52 7.49 18.46
CA PHE A 110 6.36 6.92 17.39
C PHE A 110 5.95 5.50 17.02
N LEU A 111 5.76 4.63 18.02
CA LEU A 111 5.43 3.23 17.81
C LEU A 111 4.07 3.05 17.14
N ALA A 112 3.11 3.94 17.42
CA ALA A 112 1.80 3.91 16.79
C ALA A 112 1.88 4.24 15.29
N ALA A 113 2.60 5.32 14.93
CA ALA A 113 2.81 5.68 13.54
C ALA A 113 3.60 4.59 12.77
N ALA A 114 4.66 4.06 13.36
CA ALA A 114 5.47 3.01 12.74
C ALA A 114 4.69 1.70 12.56
N ALA A 115 3.92 1.28 13.57
CA ALA A 115 3.06 0.09 13.50
C ALA A 115 1.99 0.25 12.42
N GLY A 116 1.36 1.43 12.32
CA GLY A 116 0.42 1.75 11.24
C GLY A 116 1.06 1.64 9.86
N GLY A 117 2.26 2.21 9.70
CA GLY A 117 2.98 2.16 8.42
C GLY A 117 3.31 0.74 7.96
N ILE A 118 3.85 -0.08 8.87
CA ILE A 118 4.18 -1.48 8.59
C ILE A 118 2.91 -2.27 8.28
N ALA A 119 1.87 -2.14 9.13
CA ALA A 119 0.63 -2.89 8.94
C ALA A 119 -0.07 -2.54 7.63
N GLY A 120 -0.08 -1.26 7.23
CA GLY A 120 -0.64 -0.85 5.96
C GLY A 120 0.10 -1.45 4.76
N ALA A 121 1.44 -1.38 4.73
CA ALA A 121 2.23 -1.92 3.62
C ALA A 121 2.12 -3.45 3.47
N PHE A 122 2.13 -4.19 4.58
CA PHE A 122 1.91 -5.64 4.53
C PHE A 122 0.43 -5.99 4.27
N GLY A 123 -0.49 -5.13 4.72
CA GLY A 123 -1.91 -5.20 4.37
C GLY A 123 -2.14 -5.09 2.87
N ASP A 124 -1.42 -4.18 2.21
CA ASP A 124 -1.42 -4.04 0.74
C ASP A 124 -1.05 -5.35 0.06
N SER A 125 0.12 -5.89 0.41
CA SER A 125 0.59 -7.15 -0.14
C SER A 125 -0.40 -8.30 0.09
N LEU A 126 -1.05 -8.34 1.25
CA LEU A 126 -2.05 -9.37 1.56
C LEU A 126 -3.32 -9.21 0.71
N LEU A 127 -3.85 -7.99 0.61
CA LEU A 127 -5.03 -7.66 -0.19
C LEU A 127 -4.74 -7.88 -1.69
N GLY A 128 -3.58 -7.45 -2.17
CA GLY A 128 -3.08 -7.70 -3.53
C GLY A 128 -2.99 -9.19 -3.87
N ALA A 129 -2.47 -10.00 -2.94
CA ALA A 129 -2.36 -11.44 -3.14
C ALA A 129 -3.73 -12.16 -3.17
N THR A 130 -4.73 -11.65 -2.45
CA THR A 130 -5.98 -12.38 -2.16
C THR A 130 -7.20 -11.84 -2.89
N LEU A 131 -7.39 -10.52 -2.89
CA LEU A 131 -8.63 -9.88 -3.33
C LEU A 131 -8.48 -9.08 -4.63
N GLN A 132 -7.29 -8.55 -4.96
CA GLN A 132 -7.11 -7.72 -6.14
C GLN A 132 -7.44 -8.48 -7.44
N SER A 133 -8.06 -7.78 -8.39
CA SER A 133 -8.38 -8.28 -9.74
C SER A 133 -7.12 -8.76 -10.45
N LYS A 134 -7.13 -10.05 -10.81
CA LYS A 134 -6.10 -10.69 -11.65
C LYS A 134 -6.72 -10.97 -13.00
N ARG A 135 -5.96 -10.71 -14.07
CA ARG A 135 -6.43 -10.87 -15.45
C ARG A 135 -5.42 -11.67 -16.28
N TRP A 136 -5.90 -12.23 -17.38
CA TRP A 136 -5.13 -13.04 -18.29
C TRP A 136 -5.28 -12.54 -19.73
N CYS A 137 -4.15 -12.41 -20.42
CA CYS A 137 -4.11 -12.14 -21.85
C CYS A 137 -3.95 -13.47 -22.61
N SER A 138 -4.95 -13.84 -23.41
CA SER A 138 -4.90 -15.06 -24.24
C SER A 138 -3.83 -14.99 -25.32
N GLU A 139 -3.63 -13.81 -25.93
CA GLU A 139 -2.68 -13.61 -27.03
C GLU A 139 -1.23 -13.76 -26.57
N CYS A 140 -0.88 -13.09 -25.47
CA CYS A 140 0.48 -13.13 -24.93
C CYS A 140 0.72 -14.30 -23.97
N SER A 141 -0.31 -15.10 -23.66
CA SER A 141 -0.27 -16.14 -22.63
C SER A 141 0.36 -15.64 -21.33
N ALA A 142 -0.11 -14.48 -20.85
CA ALA A 142 0.50 -13.77 -19.75
C ALA A 142 -0.53 -13.24 -18.74
N SER A 143 -0.18 -13.33 -17.45
CA SER A 143 -0.91 -12.68 -16.37
C SER A 143 -0.67 -11.17 -16.40
N THR A 144 -1.71 -10.42 -16.10
CA THR A 144 -1.67 -8.95 -16.01
C THR A 144 -2.79 -8.46 -15.11
N GLU A 145 -2.74 -7.20 -14.71
CA GLU A 145 -3.81 -6.54 -13.96
C GLU A 145 -4.63 -5.60 -14.85
N ARG A 146 -4.12 -5.30 -16.05
CA ARG A 146 -4.75 -4.37 -17.01
C ARG A 146 -5.98 -4.97 -17.68
N LYS A 147 -7.03 -4.16 -17.89
CA LYS A 147 -8.19 -4.54 -18.73
C LYS A 147 -7.82 -4.77 -20.20
N ILE A 148 -6.84 -4.01 -20.71
CA ILE A 148 -6.27 -4.16 -22.05
C ILE A 148 -4.77 -4.39 -21.87
N HIS A 149 -4.26 -5.52 -22.36
CA HIS A 149 -2.84 -5.83 -22.26
C HIS A 149 -2.01 -4.91 -23.18
N SER A 150 -0.70 -4.82 -22.97
CA SER A 150 0.19 -3.97 -23.80
C SER A 150 0.20 -4.36 -25.28
N CYS A 151 -0.27 -5.56 -25.63
CA CYS A 151 -0.46 -6.01 -27.01
C CYS A 151 -1.80 -5.55 -27.65
N GLY A 152 -2.66 -4.84 -26.90
CA GLY A 152 -3.97 -4.38 -27.36
C GLY A 152 -5.13 -5.35 -27.13
N THR A 153 -4.85 -6.58 -26.69
CA THR A 153 -5.88 -7.60 -26.43
C THR A 153 -6.66 -7.32 -25.14
N LEU A 154 -7.99 -7.42 -25.20
CA LEU A 154 -8.85 -7.42 -24.01
C LEU A 154 -8.55 -8.64 -23.14
N THR A 155 -8.28 -8.41 -21.86
CA THR A 155 -7.91 -9.47 -20.94
C THR A 155 -9.14 -10.07 -20.28
N ALA A 156 -9.10 -11.37 -20.00
CA ALA A 156 -10.14 -12.06 -19.24
C ALA A 156 -9.86 -11.96 -17.74
N HIS A 157 -10.90 -11.84 -16.93
CA HIS A 157 -10.75 -11.93 -15.47
C HIS A 157 -10.36 -13.36 -15.08
N ALA A 158 -9.31 -13.49 -14.27
CA ALA A 158 -8.68 -14.75 -13.92
C ALA A 158 -8.68 -15.05 -12.40
N GLY A 159 -9.05 -14.07 -11.57
CA GLY A 159 -9.16 -14.27 -10.12
C GLY A 159 -9.26 -12.96 -9.35
N GLY A 160 -9.53 -13.06 -8.05
CA GLY A 160 -9.80 -11.89 -7.21
C GLY A 160 -11.18 -11.29 -7.45
N LEU A 161 -11.37 -10.05 -7.01
CA LEU A 161 -12.58 -9.27 -7.18
C LEU A 161 -12.43 -8.39 -8.42
N ASN A 162 -13.34 -8.54 -9.37
CA ASN A 162 -13.28 -7.88 -10.69
C ASN A 162 -13.24 -6.34 -10.64
N TRP A 163 -13.70 -5.73 -9.55
CA TRP A 163 -13.78 -4.29 -9.34
C TRP A 163 -12.63 -3.74 -8.49
N LEU A 164 -11.88 -4.60 -7.81
CA LEU A 164 -10.81 -4.17 -6.91
C LEU A 164 -9.49 -4.11 -7.67
N ASP A 165 -9.10 -2.91 -8.08
CA ASP A 165 -7.82 -2.62 -8.70
C ASP A 165 -6.75 -2.22 -7.66
N ASN A 166 -5.56 -1.85 -8.15
CA ASN A 166 -4.46 -1.41 -7.30
C ASN A 166 -4.85 -0.20 -6.44
N ASP A 167 -5.59 0.76 -6.98
CA ASP A 167 -5.91 1.99 -6.25
C ASP A 167 -6.90 1.71 -5.11
N GLY A 168 -7.86 0.80 -5.33
CA GLY A 168 -8.73 0.30 -4.26
C GLY A 168 -7.98 -0.48 -3.17
N VAL A 169 -6.96 -1.28 -3.54
CA VAL A 169 -6.08 -1.95 -2.57
C VAL A 169 -5.30 -0.93 -1.76
N ASN A 170 -4.59 -0.02 -2.42
CA ASN A 170 -3.85 1.07 -1.80
C ASN A 170 -4.71 1.88 -0.81
N PHE A 171 -5.94 2.24 -1.20
CA PHE A 171 -6.88 2.93 -0.33
C PHE A 171 -7.19 2.11 0.93
N ALA A 172 -7.51 0.82 0.78
CA ALA A 172 -7.74 -0.06 1.93
C ALA A 172 -6.49 -0.21 2.81
N SER A 173 -5.29 -0.27 2.23
CA SER A 173 -4.01 -0.31 2.95
C SER A 173 -3.80 0.93 3.83
N THR A 174 -4.14 2.13 3.33
CA THR A 174 -4.05 3.36 4.13
C THR A 174 -5.07 3.39 5.27
N ILE A 175 -6.28 2.83 5.08
CA ILE A 175 -7.25 2.65 6.16
C ILE A 175 -6.69 1.71 7.24
N ILE A 176 -6.11 0.56 6.84
CA ILE A 176 -5.48 -0.38 7.77
C ILE A 176 -4.39 0.34 8.59
N GLY A 177 -3.52 1.10 7.93
CA GLY A 177 -2.48 1.85 8.61
C GLY A 177 -3.01 2.86 9.62
N GLY A 178 -4.04 3.61 9.25
CA GLY A 178 -4.70 4.57 10.14
C GLY A 178 -5.36 3.91 11.36
N LEU A 179 -6.07 2.80 11.16
CA LEU A 179 -6.73 2.06 12.25
C LEU A 179 -5.74 1.41 13.21
N VAL A 180 -4.64 0.84 12.70
CA VAL A 180 -3.59 0.27 13.55
C VAL A 180 -2.87 1.36 14.34
N ALA A 181 -2.55 2.49 13.71
CA ALA A 181 -1.96 3.62 14.43
C ALA A 181 -2.90 4.13 15.54
N LEU A 182 -4.19 4.25 15.28
CA LEU A 182 -5.17 4.62 16.30
C LEU A 182 -5.19 3.64 17.47
N LEU A 183 -5.22 2.33 17.19
CA LEU A 183 -5.21 1.29 18.22
C LEU A 183 -3.98 1.41 19.13
N PHE A 184 -2.78 1.53 18.54
CA PHE A 184 -1.54 1.64 19.30
C PHE A 184 -1.41 2.97 20.05
N ALA A 185 -1.95 4.07 19.51
CA ALA A 185 -2.00 5.35 20.22
C ALA A 185 -2.90 5.25 21.47
N GLY A 186 -4.00 4.49 21.40
CA GLY A 186 -4.86 4.21 22.55
C GLY A 186 -4.18 3.37 23.64
N LEU A 187 -3.34 2.40 23.26
CA LEU A 187 -2.62 1.53 24.20
C LEU A 187 -1.46 2.22 24.93
N THR A 188 -0.96 3.32 24.38
CA THR A 188 0.21 4.06 24.92
C THR A 188 -0.19 5.33 25.67
N SER A 189 -1.49 5.67 25.66
CA SER A 189 -2.08 6.79 26.38
C SER A 189 -2.79 6.38 27.68
N SER A 190 -2.86 5.08 27.97
CA SER A 190 -3.31 4.46 29.22
C SER A 190 -2.15 4.11 30.13
#